data_AF-A0A8B6H6K3-F1
#
_entry.id   AF-A0A8B6H6K3-F1
#
_cell.length_a   1.000
_cell.length_b   1.000
_cell.length_c   1.000
_cell.angle_alpha   90.00
_cell.angle_beta   90.00
_cell.angle_gamma   90.00
#
_symmetry.space_group_name_H-M   'P 1'
#
loop_
_entity.id
_entity.type
_entity.pdbx_description
1 polymer ?
#
loop_
_entity_poly.entity_id
_entity_poly.type
_entity_poly.pdbx_seq_one_letter_code
_entity_poly.pdbx_strand_id
1 'polypeptide(L)'
;MLGTGKTTKNQMKSVIFEYAEPDDIDQGYKRLNDELLTRTTKGVSISIANRLFARKGLNLLNTFSTKATTYYGSDVELLDFVTEAEKSRLTINDWISKNTNNIIKDMIPKGVVGANTLVVLVNAIYFKGTWKKEFNKNDTSQRNFFVKANEQKLVNMMYGEFDAKSGEDLSLDCKILQLPYQGNQISMVFVLPNSGDGLSELESKLTIDNVDHLLKA
;
A
#
# COMPACT_ATOMS: atom_id res chain seq x y z
N MET A 1 15.83 6.65 10.50
CA MET A 1 15.90 5.23 10.06
C MET A 1 16.24 4.33 11.22
N LEU A 2 15.21 3.64 11.70
CA LEU A 2 15.24 2.87 12.92
C LEU A 2 15.97 1.52 12.76
N GLY A 3 16.82 1.15 13.72
CA GLY A 3 17.39 -0.21 13.84
C GLY A 3 18.55 -0.55 12.91
N THR A 4 19.03 0.37 12.07
CA THR A 4 20.11 0.12 11.11
C THR A 4 21.35 0.97 11.40
N GLY A 5 22.52 0.48 11.00
CA GLY A 5 23.80 1.18 11.16
C GLY A 5 24.73 1.01 9.96
N LYS A 6 25.74 1.89 9.88
CA LYS A 6 26.84 1.84 8.88
C LYS A 6 26.33 1.56 7.45
N THR A 7 26.83 0.51 6.80
CA THR A 7 26.53 0.13 5.42
C THR A 7 25.04 -0.13 5.20
N THR A 8 24.38 -0.85 6.09
CA THR A 8 22.93 -1.15 5.96
C THR A 8 22.10 0.13 5.99
N LYS A 9 22.45 1.08 6.87
CA LYS A 9 21.79 2.39 6.91
C LYS A 9 21.98 3.14 5.58
N ASN A 10 23.19 3.14 5.03
CA ASN A 10 23.49 3.85 3.79
C ASN A 10 22.75 3.24 2.59
N GLN A 11 22.73 1.91 2.48
CA GLN A 11 22.00 1.21 1.41
C GLN A 11 20.50 1.45 1.47
N MET A 12 19.92 1.42 2.67
CA MET A 12 18.49 1.72 2.82
C MET A 12 18.18 3.18 2.50
N LYS A 13 19.08 4.12 2.85
CA LYS A 13 18.92 5.53 2.49
C LYS A 13 18.90 5.70 0.98
N SER A 14 19.88 5.13 0.27
CA SER A 14 20.01 5.33 -1.18
C SER A 14 18.87 4.73 -2.00
N VAL A 15 18.18 3.71 -1.49
CA VAL A 15 17.13 3.00 -2.25
C VAL A 15 15.73 3.44 -1.84
N ILE A 16 15.46 3.54 -0.54
CA ILE A 16 14.11 3.77 -0.02
C ILE A 16 13.85 5.26 0.23
N PHE A 17 14.91 6.00 0.55
CA PHE A 17 14.84 7.38 1.03
C PHE A 17 15.72 8.32 0.22
N GLU A 18 15.88 8.03 -1.07
CA GLU A 18 16.75 8.78 -1.98
C GLU A 18 16.43 10.28 -1.94
N TYR A 19 15.14 10.61 -1.92
CA TYR A 19 14.62 11.99 -1.91
C TYR A 19 14.33 12.54 -0.51
N ALA A 20 14.62 11.81 0.57
CA ALA A 20 14.28 12.22 1.93
C ALA A 20 15.52 12.66 2.74
N GLU A 21 15.37 13.76 3.46
CA GLU A 21 16.37 14.19 4.42
C GLU A 21 16.44 13.22 5.62
N PRO A 22 17.64 12.76 6.06
CA PRO A 22 17.79 11.69 7.04
C PRO A 22 17.06 11.91 8.37
N ASP A 23 17.02 13.16 8.83
CA ASP A 23 16.45 13.54 10.12
C ASP A 23 14.92 13.69 10.04
N ASP A 24 14.36 13.73 8.83
CA ASP A 24 12.93 13.87 8.59
C ASP A 24 12.22 12.54 8.31
N ILE A 25 12.94 11.43 8.07
CA ILE A 25 12.32 10.15 7.68
C ILE A 25 11.34 9.65 8.77
N ASP A 26 11.81 9.53 10.01
CA ASP A 26 11.01 8.94 11.08
C ASP A 26 9.81 9.86 11.43
N GLN A 27 10.01 11.18 11.41
CA GLN A 27 8.93 12.16 11.62
C GLN A 27 7.95 12.23 10.45
N GLY A 28 8.44 12.12 9.22
CA GLY A 28 7.62 12.09 8.01
C GLY A 28 6.65 10.91 8.00
N TYR A 29 7.13 9.72 8.36
CA TYR A 29 6.26 8.56 8.55
C TYR A 29 5.24 8.76 9.64
N LYS A 30 5.64 9.35 10.78
CA LYS A 30 4.69 9.63 11.85
C LYS A 30 3.58 10.56 11.36
N ARG A 31 3.93 11.66 10.69
CA ARG A 31 2.94 12.61 10.14
C ARG A 31 2.03 11.92 9.13
N LEU A 32 2.58 11.12 8.22
CA LEU A 32 1.80 10.38 7.23
C LEU A 32 0.81 9.40 7.91
N ASN A 33 1.28 8.62 8.88
CA ASN A 33 0.42 7.70 9.63
C ASN A 33 -0.66 8.46 10.40
N ASP A 34 -0.31 9.55 11.08
CA ASP A 34 -1.27 10.38 11.80
C ASP A 34 -2.31 10.94 10.81
N GLU A 35 -1.91 11.47 9.65
CA GLU A 35 -2.83 12.00 8.65
C GLU A 35 -3.77 10.94 8.06
N LEU A 36 -3.27 9.74 7.77
CA LEU A 36 -4.07 8.66 7.18
C LEU A 36 -5.00 7.98 8.20
N LEU A 37 -4.56 7.84 9.46
CA LEU A 37 -5.27 7.08 10.50
C LEU A 37 -6.17 7.94 11.40
N THR A 38 -5.82 9.20 11.63
CA THR A 38 -6.61 10.08 12.51
C THR A 38 -7.66 10.88 11.77
N ARG A 39 -7.47 11.15 10.47
CA ARG A 39 -8.49 11.82 9.67
C ARG A 39 -9.63 10.85 9.37
N THR A 40 -10.70 10.96 10.15
CA THR A 40 -11.99 10.35 9.81
C THR A 40 -12.55 11.03 8.56
N THR A 41 -12.18 10.50 7.40
CA THR A 41 -12.75 10.93 6.12
C THR A 41 -14.10 10.22 5.97
N LYS A 42 -15.19 11.00 5.97
CA LYS A 42 -16.55 10.45 5.82
C LYS A 42 -16.63 9.55 4.58
N GLY A 43 -17.05 8.30 4.78
CA GLY A 43 -17.18 7.32 3.69
C GLY A 43 -15.87 6.65 3.28
N VAL A 44 -14.75 6.91 3.96
CA VAL A 44 -13.48 6.20 3.73
C VAL A 44 -13.04 5.52 5.03
N SER A 45 -12.60 4.27 4.90
CA SER A 45 -11.99 3.48 5.96
C SER A 45 -10.61 3.08 5.51
N ILE A 46 -9.60 3.54 6.24
CA ILE A 46 -8.20 3.15 6.07
C ILE A 46 -7.77 2.46 7.35
N SER A 47 -7.05 1.36 7.20
CA SER A 47 -6.33 0.72 8.30
C SER A 47 -4.94 0.37 7.82
N ILE A 48 -3.95 0.88 8.54
CA ILE A 48 -2.54 0.56 8.33
C ILE A 48 -2.10 -0.18 9.58
N ALA A 49 -1.62 -1.40 9.39
CA ALA A 49 -1.11 -2.21 10.46
C ALA A 49 0.34 -2.60 10.15
N ASN A 50 1.24 -2.08 10.97
CA ASN A 50 2.65 -2.40 10.96
C ASN A 50 2.97 -3.23 12.19
N ARG A 51 3.69 -4.33 12.03
CA ARG A 51 4.25 -5.05 13.17
C ARG A 51 5.58 -5.69 12.81
N LEU A 52 6.48 -5.67 13.78
CA LEU A 52 7.71 -6.44 13.77
C LEU A 52 7.52 -7.66 14.65
N PHE A 53 7.77 -8.85 14.08
CA PHE A 53 7.81 -10.09 14.85
C PHE A 53 9.27 -10.52 14.94
N ALA A 54 9.85 -10.44 16.13
CA ALA A 54 11.24 -10.79 16.37
C ALA A 54 11.35 -12.13 17.09
N ARG A 55 12.46 -12.83 16.88
CA ARG A 55 12.72 -14.12 17.54
C ARG A 55 12.85 -13.93 19.05
N LYS A 56 12.11 -14.74 19.80
CA LYS A 56 12.23 -14.82 21.25
C LYS A 56 13.69 -15.11 21.65
N GLY A 57 14.16 -14.43 22.70
CA GLY A 57 15.56 -14.49 23.15
C GLY A 57 16.47 -13.44 22.52
N LEU A 58 15.98 -12.64 21.56
CA LEU A 58 16.66 -11.41 21.15
C LEU A 58 16.46 -10.31 22.20
N ASN A 59 17.55 -9.68 22.62
CA ASN A 59 17.51 -8.52 23.51
C ASN A 59 17.32 -7.25 22.68
N LEU A 60 16.07 -6.80 22.57
CA LEU A 60 15.74 -5.55 21.88
C LEU A 60 16.12 -4.35 22.75
N LEU A 61 16.74 -3.35 22.13
CA LEU A 61 16.98 -2.07 22.79
C LEU A 61 15.63 -1.41 23.07
N ASN A 62 15.41 -0.97 24.32
CA ASN A 62 14.17 -0.27 24.67
C ASN A 62 13.94 0.95 23.77
N THR A 63 15.01 1.67 23.44
CA THR A 63 14.97 2.81 22.52
C THR A 63 14.53 2.43 21.10
N PHE A 64 14.80 1.21 20.65
CA PHE A 64 14.31 0.72 19.36
C PHE A 64 12.79 0.51 19.41
N SER A 65 12.30 -0.25 20.40
CA SER A 65 10.88 -0.55 20.54
C SER A 65 10.05 0.72 20.73
N THR A 66 10.51 1.67 21.57
CA THR A 66 9.83 2.95 21.75
C THR A 66 9.72 3.72 20.42
N LYS A 67 10.82 3.83 19.67
CA LYS A 67 10.80 4.54 18.38
C LYS A 67 9.94 3.82 17.33
N ALA A 68 9.89 2.49 17.33
CA ALA A 68 9.05 1.70 16.41
C ALA A 68 7.57 2.04 16.64
N THR A 69 7.12 2.01 17.90
CA THR A 69 5.76 2.37 18.25
C THR A 69 5.49 3.85 17.97
N THR A 70 6.38 4.77 18.38
CA THR A 70 6.15 6.22 18.25
C THR A 70 6.09 6.73 16.81
N TYR A 71 6.98 6.27 15.93
CA TYR A 71 7.10 6.82 14.57
C TYR A 71 6.37 5.99 13.51
N TYR A 72 6.25 4.69 13.72
CA TYR A 72 5.73 3.76 12.71
C TYR A 72 4.41 3.10 13.11
N GLY A 73 3.91 3.36 14.32
CA GLY A 73 2.73 2.68 14.86
C GLY A 73 2.94 1.16 14.97
N SER A 74 4.19 0.72 15.03
CA SER A 74 4.58 -0.69 14.99
C SER A 74 5.06 -1.15 16.35
N ASP A 75 4.28 -2.01 16.99
CA ASP A 75 4.77 -2.77 18.13
C ASP A 75 5.74 -3.88 17.68
N VAL A 76 6.52 -4.38 18.63
CA VAL A 76 7.39 -5.53 18.44
C VAL A 76 6.89 -6.69 19.28
N GLU A 77 6.59 -7.81 18.63
CA GLU A 77 6.13 -9.03 19.29
C GLU A 77 7.23 -10.10 19.20
N LEU A 78 7.52 -10.76 20.32
CA LEU A 78 8.51 -11.82 20.38
C LEU A 78 7.86 -13.19 20.17
N LEU A 79 8.25 -13.89 19.11
CA LEU A 79 7.73 -15.21 18.75
C LEU A 79 8.83 -16.28 18.76
N ASP A 80 8.45 -17.51 19.12
CA ASP A 80 9.39 -18.64 19.14
C ASP A 80 9.47 -19.30 17.76
N PHE A 81 10.32 -18.76 16.90
CA PHE A 81 10.59 -19.35 15.59
C PHE A 81 11.44 -20.63 15.66
N VAL A 82 12.15 -20.88 16.77
CA VAL A 82 13.11 -22.01 16.88
C VAL A 82 12.36 -23.30 17.13
N THR A 83 11.47 -23.29 18.12
CA THR A 83 10.74 -24.50 18.56
C THR A 83 9.29 -24.52 18.08
N GLU A 84 8.68 -23.34 17.87
CA GLU A 84 7.26 -23.20 17.51
C GLU A 84 7.06 -22.41 16.20
N ALA A 85 7.88 -22.65 15.17
CA ALA A 85 7.84 -21.91 13.90
C ALA A 85 6.46 -21.85 13.25
N GLU A 86 5.76 -22.98 13.16
CA GLU A 86 4.43 -23.05 12.51
C GLU A 86 3.37 -22.30 13.32
N LYS A 87 3.43 -22.37 14.65
CA LYS A 87 2.55 -21.59 15.52
C LYS A 87 2.82 -20.09 15.36
N SER A 88 4.10 -19.70 15.32
CA SER A 88 4.51 -18.31 15.07
C SER A 88 4.00 -17.81 13.71
N ARG A 89 4.07 -18.64 12.66
CA ARG A 89 3.49 -18.35 11.34
C ARG A 89 1.99 -18.09 11.43
N LEU A 90 1.25 -18.97 12.12
CA LEU A 90 -0.20 -18.84 12.31
C LEU A 90 -0.57 -17.59 13.10
N THR A 91 0.19 -17.26 14.16
CA THR A 91 0.03 -16.01 14.92
C THR A 91 0.17 -14.78 14.02
N ILE A 92 1.20 -14.75 13.16
CA ILE A 92 1.40 -13.64 12.22
C ILE A 92 0.24 -13.53 11.23
N ASN A 93 -0.20 -14.64 10.64
CA ASN A 93 -1.32 -14.63 9.69
C ASN A 93 -2.66 -14.25 10.33
N ASP A 94 -2.94 -14.69 11.55
CA ASP A 94 -4.13 -14.28 12.31
C ASP A 94 -4.10 -12.77 12.60
N TRP A 95 -2.93 -12.25 12.98
CA TRP A 95 -2.74 -10.82 13.18
C TRP A 95 -2.99 -10.04 11.87
N ILE A 96 -2.45 -10.48 10.72
CA ILE A 96 -2.70 -9.87 9.41
C ILE A 96 -4.19 -9.90 9.06
N SER A 97 -4.85 -11.05 9.23
CA SER A 97 -6.27 -11.21 8.93
C SER A 97 -7.13 -10.25 9.75
N LYS A 98 -6.90 -10.18 11.07
CA LYS A 98 -7.65 -9.27 11.96
C LYS A 98 -7.49 -7.81 11.56
N ASN A 99 -6.27 -7.40 11.22
CA ASN A 99 -5.97 -6.01 10.86
C ASN A 99 -6.40 -5.62 9.43
N THR A 100 -6.82 -6.59 8.62
CA THR A 100 -7.28 -6.36 7.23
C THR A 100 -8.75 -6.71 7.05
N ASN A 101 -9.54 -6.69 8.13
CA ASN A 101 -10.96 -7.06 8.12
C ASN A 101 -11.22 -8.45 7.50
N ASN A 102 -10.31 -9.38 7.75
CA ASN A 102 -10.32 -10.75 7.24
C ASN A 102 -10.24 -10.87 5.71
N ILE A 103 -9.73 -9.85 5.02
CA ILE A 103 -9.53 -9.89 3.56
C ILE A 103 -8.23 -10.60 3.22
N ILE A 104 -7.14 -10.26 3.90
CA ILE A 104 -5.83 -10.88 3.68
C ILE A 104 -5.66 -12.01 4.68
N LYS A 105 -5.81 -13.25 4.19
CA LYS A 105 -5.62 -14.47 4.98
C LYS A 105 -4.41 -15.23 4.45
N ASP A 106 -3.74 -15.93 5.34
CA ASP A 106 -2.64 -16.83 5.00
C ASP A 106 -1.51 -16.19 4.16
N MET A 107 -1.22 -14.91 4.43
CA MET A 107 -0.20 -14.14 3.69
C MET A 107 1.18 -14.79 3.73
N ILE A 108 1.55 -15.40 4.86
CA ILE A 108 2.80 -16.15 5.01
C ILE A 108 2.52 -17.65 4.77
N PRO A 109 2.95 -18.21 3.62
CA PRO A 109 2.82 -19.63 3.34
C PRO A 109 3.63 -20.50 4.29
N LYS A 110 3.25 -21.77 4.39
CA LYS A 110 4.03 -22.78 5.14
C LYS A 110 5.46 -22.85 4.61
N GLY A 111 6.42 -23.01 5.51
CA GLY A 111 7.85 -23.15 5.17
C GLY A 111 8.62 -21.85 4.94
N VAL A 112 7.95 -20.69 4.87
CA VAL A 112 8.64 -19.38 4.72
C VAL A 112 9.36 -18.96 5.99
N VAL A 113 8.77 -19.23 7.16
CA VAL A 113 9.40 -19.01 8.46
C VAL A 113 9.83 -20.33 9.09
N GLY A 114 10.90 -20.31 9.86
CA GLY A 114 11.54 -21.48 10.46
C GLY A 114 12.58 -21.10 11.50
N ALA A 115 13.32 -22.08 12.02
CA ALA A 115 14.25 -21.88 13.15
C ALA A 115 15.32 -20.79 12.95
N ASN A 116 15.68 -20.51 11.69
CA ASN A 116 16.65 -19.46 11.33
C ASN A 116 16.02 -18.07 11.18
N THR A 117 14.70 -17.93 11.33
CA THR A 117 14.00 -16.64 11.24
C THR A 117 14.32 -15.78 12.45
N LEU A 118 14.88 -14.59 12.21
CA LEU A 118 15.24 -13.63 13.25
C LEU A 118 14.19 -12.54 13.43
N VAL A 119 13.72 -11.98 12.32
CA VAL A 119 12.77 -10.88 12.29
C VAL A 119 11.89 -11.04 11.06
N VAL A 120 10.59 -10.83 11.23
CA VAL A 120 9.60 -10.69 10.16
C VAL A 120 9.01 -9.30 10.27
N LEU A 121 9.13 -8.50 9.20
CA LEU A 121 8.45 -7.22 9.08
C LEU A 121 7.15 -7.43 8.30
N VAL A 122 6.04 -7.00 8.89
CA VAL A 122 4.72 -7.09 8.27
C VAL A 122 4.14 -5.69 8.14
N ASN A 123 3.74 -5.34 6.91
CA ASN A 123 2.93 -4.17 6.60
C ASN A 123 1.65 -4.67 5.91
N ALA A 124 0.50 -4.33 6.49
CA ALA A 124 -0.80 -4.65 5.94
C ALA A 124 -1.64 -3.37 5.85
N ILE A 125 -2.18 -3.10 4.66
CA ILE A 125 -2.97 -1.91 4.37
C ILE A 125 -4.34 -2.35 3.87
N TYR A 126 -5.38 -1.84 4.51
CA TYR A 126 -6.77 -1.96 4.08
C TYR A 126 -7.30 -0.59 3.72
N PHE A 127 -7.89 -0.49 2.53
CA PHE A 127 -8.56 0.71 2.04
C PHE A 127 -9.95 0.34 1.53
N LYS A 128 -10.97 1.06 1.99
CA LYS A 128 -12.32 1.03 1.42
C LYS A 128 -12.90 2.43 1.42
N GLY A 129 -13.19 2.95 0.24
CA GLY A 129 -13.81 4.26 0.07
C GLY A 129 -15.13 4.19 -0.68
N THR A 130 -16.09 4.99 -0.26
CA THR A 130 -17.32 5.30 -0.99
C THR A 130 -17.05 6.47 -1.92
N TRP A 131 -17.35 6.33 -3.20
CA TRP A 131 -17.21 7.42 -4.15
C TRP A 131 -18.03 8.64 -3.72
N LYS A 132 -17.56 9.86 -4.02
CA LYS A 132 -18.35 11.07 -3.77
C LYS A 132 -19.67 11.06 -4.55
N LYS A 133 -19.61 10.60 -5.79
CA LYS A 133 -20.76 10.27 -6.63
C LYS A 133 -20.66 8.77 -6.93
N GLU A 134 -21.59 7.99 -6.43
CA GLU A 134 -21.58 6.54 -6.62
C GLU A 134 -22.06 6.15 -8.01
N PHE A 135 -21.54 5.04 -8.53
CA PHE A 135 -22.08 4.39 -9.73
C PHE A 135 -23.45 3.79 -9.39
N ASN A 136 -24.42 3.99 -10.27
CA ASN A 136 -25.71 3.33 -10.14
C ASN A 136 -25.54 1.85 -10.50
N LYS A 137 -25.96 0.96 -9.59
CA LYS A 137 -25.84 -0.49 -9.77
C LYS A 137 -26.61 -1.00 -10.99
N ASN A 138 -27.71 -0.34 -11.36
CA ASN A 138 -28.52 -0.73 -12.52
C ASN A 138 -27.82 -0.44 -13.86
N ASP A 139 -26.83 0.44 -13.86
CA ASP A 139 -26.03 0.77 -15.05
C ASP A 139 -24.78 -0.12 -15.17
N THR A 140 -24.57 -1.04 -14.21
CA THR A 140 -23.49 -2.03 -14.28
C THR A 140 -23.92 -3.21 -15.16
N SER A 141 -23.10 -3.54 -16.15
CA SER A 141 -23.40 -4.60 -17.12
C SER A 141 -22.16 -5.44 -17.44
N GLN A 142 -22.38 -6.68 -17.90
CA GLN A 142 -21.30 -7.54 -18.38
C GLN A 142 -20.73 -6.97 -19.68
N ARG A 143 -19.44 -6.65 -19.70
CA ARG A 143 -18.73 -6.17 -20.89
C ARG A 143 -17.39 -6.87 -21.04
N ASN A 144 -16.90 -6.92 -22.29
CA ASN A 144 -15.57 -7.46 -22.58
C ASN A 144 -14.50 -6.51 -22.05
N PHE A 145 -13.55 -7.06 -21.29
CA PHE A 145 -12.31 -6.43 -20.90
C PHE A 145 -11.15 -7.13 -21.63
N PHE A 146 -10.36 -6.36 -22.37
CA PHE A 146 -9.24 -6.86 -23.14
C PHE A 146 -8.00 -6.90 -22.25
N VAL A 147 -7.62 -8.09 -21.77
CA VAL A 147 -6.42 -8.29 -20.97
C VAL A 147 -5.17 -8.13 -21.83
N LYS A 148 -5.27 -8.59 -23.09
CA LYS A 148 -4.28 -8.46 -24.17
C LYS A 148 -5.04 -8.45 -25.50
N ALA A 149 -4.37 -8.12 -26.61
CA ALA A 149 -4.97 -8.09 -27.95
C ALA A 149 -5.81 -9.34 -28.29
N ASN A 150 -5.39 -10.53 -27.85
CA ASN A 150 -6.05 -11.81 -28.13
C ASN A 150 -6.70 -12.47 -26.89
N GLU A 151 -6.75 -11.79 -25.74
CA GLU A 151 -7.32 -12.33 -24.50
C GLU A 151 -8.39 -11.37 -23.96
N GLN A 152 -9.64 -11.81 -23.95
CA GLN A 152 -10.77 -11.07 -23.39
C GLN A 152 -11.43 -11.81 -22.23
N LYS A 153 -11.94 -11.06 -21.26
CA LYS A 153 -12.73 -11.58 -20.14
C LYS A 153 -13.99 -10.74 -19.98
N LEU A 154 -15.11 -11.40 -19.69
CA LEU A 154 -16.32 -10.70 -19.30
C LEU A 154 -16.19 -10.20 -17.85
N VAL A 155 -16.45 -8.92 -17.64
CA VAL A 155 -16.40 -8.26 -16.32
C VAL A 155 -17.67 -7.47 -16.06
N ASN A 156 -18.01 -7.26 -14.79
CA ASN A 156 -19.04 -6.30 -14.40
C ASN A 156 -18.49 -4.88 -14.57
N MET A 157 -18.78 -4.25 -15.71
CA MET A 157 -18.33 -2.90 -16.01
C MET A 157 -19.33 -1.88 -15.45
N MET A 158 -18.87 -1.04 -14.53
CA MET A 158 -19.65 0.08 -14.02
C MET A 158 -19.74 1.20 -15.08
N TYR A 159 -20.84 1.95 -15.10
CA TYR A 159 -21.04 3.09 -16.00
C TYR A 159 -21.65 4.26 -15.25
N GLY A 160 -21.26 5.48 -15.61
CA GLY A 160 -21.82 6.70 -15.04
C GLY A 160 -21.18 7.94 -15.65
N GLU A 161 -21.87 9.06 -15.53
CA GLU A 161 -21.39 10.39 -15.96
C GLU A 161 -21.02 11.21 -14.73
N PHE A 162 -19.84 11.83 -14.77
CA PHE A 162 -19.27 12.53 -13.61
C PHE A 162 -18.71 13.88 -14.04
N ASP A 163 -18.94 14.89 -13.20
CA ASP A 163 -18.12 16.10 -13.22
C ASP A 163 -16.82 15.77 -12.49
N ALA A 164 -15.80 15.42 -13.25
CA ALA A 164 -14.54 14.88 -12.76
C ALA A 164 -13.36 15.52 -13.50
N LYS A 165 -12.25 15.68 -12.79
CA LYS A 165 -10.99 16.08 -13.43
C LYS A 165 -10.55 14.97 -14.35
N SER A 166 -10.31 15.33 -15.61
CA SER A 166 -9.85 14.42 -16.65
C SER A 166 -9.04 15.16 -17.68
N GLY A 167 -8.18 14.44 -18.39
CA GLY A 167 -7.31 15.00 -19.40
C GLY A 167 -6.62 13.93 -20.22
N GLU A 168 -5.83 14.37 -21.19
CA GLU A 168 -4.99 13.52 -22.02
C GLU A 168 -3.54 14.01 -21.94
N ASP A 169 -2.59 13.09 -21.84
CA ASP A 169 -1.17 13.39 -21.92
C ASP A 169 -0.64 12.84 -23.25
N LEU A 170 -0.28 13.76 -24.16
CA LEU A 170 0.23 13.42 -25.49
C LEU A 170 1.64 12.81 -25.45
N SER A 171 2.44 13.14 -24.43
CA SER A 171 3.80 12.62 -24.29
C SER A 171 3.82 11.17 -23.79
N LEU A 172 2.85 10.84 -22.93
CA LEU A 172 2.64 9.49 -22.39
C LEU A 172 1.64 8.66 -23.19
N ASP A 173 0.96 9.26 -24.18
CA ASP A 173 -0.12 8.66 -24.98
C ASP A 173 -1.20 8.00 -24.10
N CYS A 174 -1.75 8.78 -23.16
CA CYS A 174 -2.71 8.27 -22.18
C CYS A 174 -3.82 9.25 -21.83
N LYS A 175 -4.90 8.71 -21.25
CA LYS A 175 -6.02 9.44 -20.66
C LYS A 175 -5.95 9.33 -19.15
N ILE A 176 -6.36 10.39 -18.47
CA ILE A 176 -6.34 10.47 -17.01
C ILE A 176 -7.75 10.81 -16.54
N LEU A 177 -8.17 10.17 -15.46
CA LEU A 177 -9.44 10.45 -14.78
C LEU A 177 -9.22 10.41 -13.26
N GLN A 178 -9.62 11.45 -12.55
CA GLN A 178 -9.58 11.49 -11.09
C GLN A 178 -11.00 11.47 -10.52
N LEU A 179 -11.33 10.42 -9.76
CA LEU A 179 -12.60 10.29 -9.06
C LEU A 179 -12.41 10.48 -7.55
N PRO A 180 -13.02 11.49 -6.93
CA PRO A 180 -12.93 11.70 -5.50
C PRO A 180 -13.80 10.71 -4.73
N TYR A 181 -13.30 10.25 -3.58
CA TYR A 181 -14.11 9.60 -2.57
C TYR A 181 -14.90 10.64 -1.76
N GLN A 182 -15.90 10.17 -1.01
CA GLN A 182 -16.67 11.00 -0.11
C GLN A 182 -15.73 11.77 0.85
N GLY A 183 -16.06 13.04 1.11
CA GLY A 183 -15.20 13.93 1.89
C GLY A 183 -14.14 14.69 1.09
N ASN A 184 -13.91 14.38 -0.20
CA ASN A 184 -12.93 15.05 -1.09
C ASN A 184 -11.47 15.06 -0.62
N GLN A 185 -11.10 14.31 0.43
CA GLN A 185 -9.72 14.27 0.92
C GLN A 185 -8.85 13.26 0.17
N ILE A 186 -9.48 12.24 -0.41
CA ILE A 186 -8.82 11.14 -1.12
C ILE A 186 -9.53 10.95 -2.46
N SER A 187 -8.76 10.63 -3.49
CA SER A 187 -9.27 10.31 -4.83
C SER A 187 -8.51 9.14 -5.43
N MET A 188 -9.16 8.41 -6.33
CA MET A 188 -8.48 7.46 -7.21
C MET A 188 -8.18 8.14 -8.54
N VAL A 189 -6.97 7.95 -9.04
CA VAL A 189 -6.54 8.42 -10.36
C VAL A 189 -6.38 7.20 -11.24
N PHE A 190 -7.07 7.23 -12.38
CA PHE A 190 -6.98 6.23 -13.43
C PHE A 190 -6.10 6.82 -14.53
N VAL A 191 -5.05 6.11 -14.92
CA VAL A 191 -4.22 6.43 -16.08
C VAL A 191 -4.39 5.28 -17.06
N LEU A 192 -4.96 5.59 -18.23
CA LEU A 192 -5.34 4.60 -19.24
C LEU A 192 -4.57 4.89 -20.53
N PRO A 193 -3.65 4.01 -20.98
CA PRO A 193 -2.98 4.19 -22.27
C PRO A 193 -4.01 4.18 -23.41
N ASN A 194 -3.75 4.94 -24.47
CA ASN A 194 -4.63 4.96 -25.65
C ASN A 194 -4.54 3.66 -26.45
N SER A 195 -3.35 3.04 -26.51
CA SER A 195 -3.19 1.71 -27.09
C SER A 195 -3.64 0.61 -26.12
N GLY A 196 -4.34 -0.41 -26.65
CA GLY A 196 -4.84 -1.55 -25.87
C GLY A 196 -3.74 -2.46 -25.28
N ASP A 197 -2.51 -2.34 -25.77
CA ASP A 197 -1.30 -3.00 -25.25
C ASP A 197 -0.25 -2.01 -24.70
N GLY A 198 -0.59 -0.72 -24.61
CA GLY A 198 0.34 0.36 -24.28
C GLY A 198 0.73 0.47 -22.80
N LEU A 199 0.19 -0.38 -21.91
CA LEU A 199 0.43 -0.27 -20.47
C LEU A 199 1.90 -0.44 -20.11
N SER A 200 2.60 -1.40 -20.72
CA SER A 200 4.02 -1.64 -20.44
C SER A 200 4.90 -0.46 -20.88
N GLU A 201 4.57 0.19 -21.98
CA GLU A 201 5.30 1.37 -22.45
C GLU A 201 5.03 2.57 -21.54
N LEU A 202 3.77 2.80 -21.17
CA LEU A 202 3.38 3.82 -20.22
C LEU A 202 4.13 3.67 -18.89
N GLU A 203 4.13 2.47 -18.30
CA GLU A 203 4.84 2.17 -17.04
C GLU A 203 6.34 2.49 -17.13
N SER A 204 6.98 2.21 -18.27
CA SER A 204 8.40 2.51 -18.47
C SER A 204 8.75 4.01 -18.54
N LYS A 205 7.76 4.85 -18.87
CA LYS A 205 7.90 6.30 -19.00
C LYS A 205 7.47 7.06 -17.74
N LEU A 206 6.78 6.40 -16.80
CA LEU A 206 6.33 7.04 -15.57
C LEU A 206 7.51 7.39 -14.67
N THR A 207 7.64 8.68 -14.37
CA THR A 207 8.59 9.24 -13.41
C THR A 207 7.83 10.03 -12.35
N ILE A 208 8.48 10.34 -11.22
CA ILE A 208 7.89 11.20 -10.18
C ILE A 208 7.45 12.54 -10.79
N ASP A 209 8.30 13.16 -11.61
CA ASP A 209 8.02 14.45 -12.24
C ASP A 209 6.80 14.43 -13.14
N ASN A 210 6.68 13.40 -13.98
CA ASN A 210 5.56 13.30 -14.92
C ASN A 210 4.26 12.97 -14.19
N VAL A 211 4.28 12.09 -13.18
CA VAL A 211 3.09 11.81 -12.34
C VAL A 211 2.58 13.09 -11.68
N ASP A 212 3.48 13.93 -11.18
CA ASP A 212 3.12 15.21 -10.56
C ASP A 212 2.44 16.17 -11.55
N HIS A 213 2.80 16.09 -12.83
CA HIS A 213 2.12 16.82 -13.91
C HIS A 213 0.72 16.25 -14.17
N LEU A 214 0.58 14.93 -14.25
CA LEU A 214 -0.72 14.24 -14.44
C LEU A 214 -1.73 14.60 -13.34
N LEU A 215 -1.27 14.83 -12.11
CA LEU A 215 -2.12 15.16 -10.96
C LEU A 215 -2.53 16.64 -10.88
N LYS A 216 -1.90 17.51 -11.67
CA LYS A 216 -2.16 18.97 -11.70
C LYS A 216 -3.00 19.40 -12.91
N ALA A 217 -3.07 18.56 -13.95
CA ALA A 217 -3.94 18.74 -15.12
C ALA A 217 -5.44 18.69 -14.73
#